data_AF-A0A9E3AQT3-F1
#
_entry.id   AF-A0A9E3AQT3-F1
#
_cell.length_a   1.000
_cell.length_b   1.000
_cell.length_c   1.000
_cell.angle_alpha   90.00
_cell.angle_beta   90.00
_cell.angle_gamma   90.00
#
_symmetry.space_group_name_H-M   'P 1'
#
loop_
_entity.id
_entity.type
_entity.pdbx_description
1 polymer ?
#
loop_
_entity_poly.entity_id
_entity_poly.type
_entity_poly.pdbx_seq_one_letter_code
_entity_poly.pdbx_strand_id
1 'polypeptide(L)' 'MEDLQGAADEDLARVEVNGLGFNLHWPTLDVDLYVPALVAGIFGTRAWMTR' A
#
# COMPACT_ATOMS: atom_id res chain seq x y z
N MET A 1 5.00 -4.49 -3.36
CA MET A 1 4.84 -3.10 -2.88
C MET A 1 5.77 -2.95 -1.70
N GLU A 2 6.57 -1.89 -1.66
CA GLU A 2 7.62 -1.70 -0.63
C GLU A 2 7.05 -1.87 0.79
N ASP A 3 5.96 -1.18 1.10
CA ASP A 3 5.39 -1.14 2.44
C ASP A 3 4.54 -2.38 2.83
N LEU A 4 4.24 -3.26 1.87
CA LEU A 4 3.43 -4.47 2.10
C LEU A 4 4.25 -5.76 1.93
N GLN A 5 5.55 -5.64 1.66
CA GLN A 5 6.39 -6.80 1.37
C GLN A 5 6.57 -7.67 2.62
N GLY A 6 6.13 -8.93 2.54
CA GLY A 6 6.29 -9.90 3.62
C GLY A 6 5.25 -9.80 4.75
N ALA A 7 4.23 -8.94 4.59
CA ALA A 7 3.08 -8.93 5.49
C ALA A 7 2.33 -10.28 5.42
N ALA A 8 1.78 -10.72 6.56
CA ALA A 8 0.97 -11.93 6.60
C ALA A 8 -0.40 -11.71 5.92
N ASP A 9 -1.00 -12.78 5.41
CA ASP A 9 -2.31 -12.70 4.76
C ASP A 9 -3.39 -12.13 5.70
N GLU A 10 -3.30 -12.42 7.00
CA GLU A 10 -4.21 -11.90 8.02
C GLU A 10 -4.09 -10.38 8.20
N ASP A 11 -2.88 -9.83 8.09
CA ASP A 11 -2.63 -8.39 8.16
C ASP A 11 -3.12 -7.69 6.89
N LEU A 12 -2.97 -8.34 5.73
CA LEU A 12 -3.40 -7.82 4.43
C LEU A 12 -4.92 -7.88 4.22
N ALA A 13 -5.61 -8.82 4.86
CA ALA A 13 -7.04 -9.04 4.69
C ALA A 13 -7.90 -7.85 5.16
N ARG A 14 -7.40 -7.07 6.14
CA ARG A 14 -8.10 -5.87 6.64
C ARG A 14 -7.58 -4.61 5.96
N VAL A 15 -8.20 -4.26 4.84
CA VAL A 15 -7.98 -3.00 4.13
C VAL A 15 -9.19 -2.07 4.27
N GLU A 16 -8.92 -0.79 4.51
CA GLU A 16 -9.92 0.27 4.65
C GLU A 16 -9.71 1.32 3.55
N VAL A 17 -10.80 1.89 3.04
CA VAL A 17 -10.74 2.98 2.07
C VAL A 17 -10.94 4.31 2.80
N ASN A 18 -9.95 5.21 2.70
CA ASN A 18 -9.99 6.52 3.33
C ASN A 18 -9.67 7.64 2.31
N GLY A 19 -9.44 8.88 2.78
CA GLY A 19 -8.93 9.96 1.92
C GLY A 19 -9.83 10.27 0.72
N LEU A 20 -11.16 10.33 0.93
CA LEU A 20 -12.17 10.53 -0.11
C LEU A 20 -12.16 9.46 -1.22
N GLY A 21 -11.68 8.25 -0.91
CA GLY A 21 -11.62 7.13 -1.86
C GLY A 21 -10.27 6.98 -2.56
N PHE A 22 -9.29 7.81 -2.25
CA PHE A 22 -7.98 7.79 -2.90
C PHE A 22 -6.89 7.06 -2.13
N ASN A 23 -7.18 6.56 -0.93
CA ASN A 23 -6.21 5.90 -0.09
C ASN A 23 -6.71 4.52 0.37
N LEU A 24 -5.82 3.55 0.34
CA LEU A 24 -5.98 2.24 0.98
C LEU A 24 -5.16 2.24 2.26
N HIS A 25 -5.79 1.94 3.39
CA HIS A 25 -5.17 1.90 4.69
C HIS A 25 -5.22 0.50 5.28
N TRP A 26 -4.09 0.00 5.76
CA TRP A 26 -3.99 -1.25 6.52
C TRP A 26 -3.72 -0.91 7.99
N PRO A 27 -4.74 -0.91 8.87
CA PRO A 27 -4.60 -0.46 10.26
C PRO A 27 -3.57 -1.24 11.06
N THR A 28 -3.48 -2.55 10.83
CA THR A 28 -2.53 -3.41 11.56
C THR A 28 -1.09 -3.13 11.17
N LEU A 29 -0.85 -2.70 9.92
CA LEU A 29 0.47 -2.42 9.37
C LEU A 29 0.87 -0.95 9.52
N ASP A 30 -0.07 -0.06 9.88
CA ASP A 30 0.08 1.41 9.87
C ASP A 30 0.59 1.92 8.51
N VAL A 31 -0.01 1.39 7.43
CA VAL A 31 0.36 1.71 6.04
C VAL A 31 -0.81 2.37 5.32
N ASP A 32 -0.53 3.50 4.68
CA ASP A 32 -1.44 4.18 3.74
C ASP A 32 -0.83 4.22 2.34
N LEU A 33 -1.61 3.78 1.35
CA LEU A 33 -1.22 3.78 -0.05
C LEU A 33 -2.16 4.63 -0.90
N TYR A 34 -1.58 5.52 -1.71
CA TYR A 34 -2.32 6.39 -2.61
C TYR A 34 -2.73 5.64 -3.90
N VAL A 35 -4.03 5.41 -4.09
CA VAL A 35 -4.61 4.67 -5.21
C VAL A 35 -4.16 5.21 -6.58
N PRO A 36 -4.13 6.52 -6.85
CA PRO A 36 -3.66 7.01 -8.14
C PRO A 36 -2.19 6.67 -8.45
N ALA A 37 -1.33 6.58 -7.43
CA ALA A 37 0.05 6.13 -7.62
C ALA A 37 0.11 4.65 -8.03
N LEU A 38 -0.71 3.80 -7.38
CA LEU A 38 -0.81 2.38 -7.73
C LEU A 38 -1.33 2.18 -9.17
N VAL A 39 -2.35 2.94 -9.58
CA VAL A 39 -2.87 2.95 -10.96
C VAL A 39 -1.80 3.41 -11.96
N ALA A 40 -0.93 4.34 -11.58
CA ALA A 40 0.21 4.78 -12.37
C ALA A 40 1.41 3.81 -12.35
N GLY A 41 1.31 2.67 -11.66
CA GLY A 41 2.36 1.66 -11.57
C GLY A 41 3.48 1.98 -10.57
N ILE A 42 3.27 2.91 -9.65
CA ILE A 42 4.23 3.29 -8.61
C ILE A 42 3.93 2.47 -7.36
N PHE A 43 4.82 1.51 -7.04
CA PHE A 43 4.62 0.52 -5.97
C PHE A 43 5.60 0.66 -4.80
N GLY A 44 6.40 1.72 -4.80
CA GLY A 44 7.44 2.00 -3.80
C GLY A 44 8.36 3.12 -4.28
N THR A 45 9.43 3.36 -3.53
CA THR A 45 10.49 4.28 -3.91
C THR A 45 11.18 3.82 -5.20
N ARG A 46 11.75 4.78 -5.95
CA ARG A 46 12.56 4.44 -7.14
C ARG A 46 13.67 3.45 -6.82
N ALA A 47 14.34 3.64 -5.68
CA ALA A 47 15.42 2.77 -5.25
C ALA A 47 14.93 1.33 -5.02
N TRP A 48 13.76 1.14 -4.40
CA TRP A 48 13.15 -0.16 -4.21
C TRP A 48 12.71 -0.81 -5.53
N MET A 49 12.08 -0.04 -6.43
CA MET A 49 11.60 -0.55 -7.72
C MET A 49 12.71 -0.94 -8.70
N THR A 50 13.97 -0.55 -8.44
CA THR A 50 15.14 -0.92 -9.25
C THR A 50 16.02 -1.99 -8.60
N ARG A 51 15.62 -2.54 -7.44
CA ARG A 51 16.26 -3.71 -6.83
C ARG A 51 15.68 -4.99 -7.44
#